data_AF-A0A7G8BW13-F1
#
_entry.id   AF-A0A7G8BW13-F1
#
_cell.length_a   1.000
_cell.length_b   1.000
_cell.length_c   1.000
_cell.angle_alpha   90.00
_cell.angle_beta   90.00
_cell.angle_gamma   90.00
#
_symmetry.space_group_name_H-M   'P 1'
#
loop_
_entity.id
_entity.type
_entity.pdbx_description
1 polymer ?
#
loop_
_entity_poly.entity_id
_entity_poly.type
_entity_poly.pdbx_seq_one_letter_code
_entity_poly.pdbx_strand_id
1 'polypeptide(L)'
;MFTVPSGKYQLKSLHEEIALFDRKLAHLQKYEAFATEAERGTAAGKLSAKRNLLVRKAQQMIDEGIEFDEVERPKSLREESDGETTGEASISAAESATWSVVALRSSSEPSPYLGTSLDSEHGLQAYKKNKAKRKTA
;
A
#
# COMPACT_ATOMS: atom_id res chain seq x y z
N MET A 1 -23.44 12.10 19.59
CA MET A 1 -22.11 11.62 19.15
C MET A 1 -22.08 10.12 19.40
N PHE A 2 -22.25 9.28 18.37
CA PHE A 2 -22.15 7.83 18.54
C PHE A 2 -20.67 7.48 18.67
N THR A 3 -20.19 7.30 19.90
CA THR A 3 -18.90 6.67 20.15
C THR A 3 -19.08 5.18 19.93
N VAL A 4 -18.65 4.68 18.77
CA VAL A 4 -18.55 3.24 18.51
C VAL A 4 -17.75 2.62 19.68
N PRO A 5 -18.19 1.50 20.29
CA PRO A 5 -17.50 0.91 21.43
C PRO A 5 -16.01 0.74 21.07
N SER A 6 -15.16 1.49 21.79
CA SER A 6 -13.84 1.93 21.32
C SER A 6 -12.74 0.87 21.40
N GLY A 7 -13.08 -0.42 21.38
CA GLY A 7 -12.12 -1.49 21.63
C GLY A 7 -11.88 -2.35 20.41
N LYS A 8 -12.76 -3.34 20.23
CA LYS A 8 -12.54 -4.49 19.33
C LYS A 8 -12.28 -4.09 17.87
N TYR A 9 -13.17 -3.28 17.28
CA TYR A 9 -13.05 -2.89 15.86
C TYR A 9 -11.82 -2.01 15.59
N GLN A 10 -11.41 -1.20 16.58
CA GLN A 10 -10.23 -0.37 16.44
C GLN A 10 -8.96 -1.20 16.51
N LEU A 11 -8.90 -2.19 17.41
CA LEU A 11 -7.76 -3.11 17.49
C LEU A 11 -7.63 -3.95 16.21
N LYS A 12 -8.76 -4.44 15.67
CA LYS A 12 -8.80 -5.09 14.35
C LYS A 12 -8.25 -4.20 13.25
N SER A 13 -8.71 -2.95 13.17
CA SER A 13 -8.25 -2.00 12.16
C SER A 13 -6.73 -1.74 12.28
N LEU A 14 -6.20 -1.65 13.49
CA LEU A 14 -4.76 -1.51 13.73
C LEU A 14 -3.99 -2.75 13.26
N HIS A 15 -4.48 -3.96 13.55
CA HIS A 15 -3.86 -5.19 13.07
C HIS A 15 -3.84 -5.27 11.54
N GLU A 16 -4.94 -4.92 10.87
CA GLU A 16 -4.99 -4.85 9.41
C GLU A 16 -3.99 -3.84 8.85
N GLU A 17 -3.84 -2.69 9.49
CA GLU A 17 -2.88 -1.67 9.09
C GLU A 17 -1.43 -2.14 9.28
N ILE A 18 -1.12 -2.82 10.38
CA ILE A 18 0.20 -3.43 10.61
C ILE A 18 0.50 -4.47 9.51
N ALA A 19 -0.45 -5.36 9.20
CA ALA A 19 -0.30 -6.36 8.16
C ALA A 19 -0.11 -5.75 6.76
N LEU A 20 -0.67 -4.56 6.52
CA LEU A 20 -0.48 -3.80 5.29
C LEU A 20 0.94 -3.21 5.23
N PHE A 21 1.47 -2.68 6.33
CA PHE A 21 2.86 -2.22 6.40
C PHE A 21 3.86 -3.38 6.23
N ASP A 22 3.58 -4.55 6.77
CA ASP A 22 4.42 -5.74 6.58
C ASP A 22 4.49 -6.14 5.10
N ARG A 23 3.34 -6.16 4.41
CA ARG A 23 3.29 -6.41 2.96
C ARG A 23 4.05 -5.36 2.15
N LYS A 24 3.96 -4.08 2.53
CA LYS A 24 4.71 -2.99 1.89
C LYS A 24 6.22 -3.15 2.10
N LEU A 25 6.66 -3.51 3.30
CA LEU A 25 8.08 -3.75 3.59
C LEU A 25 8.61 -4.93 2.78
N ALA A 26 7.85 -6.03 2.70
CA ALA A 26 8.21 -7.18 1.88
C ALA A 26 8.27 -6.83 0.38
N HIS A 27 7.33 -6.02 -0.11
CA HIS A 27 7.34 -5.54 -1.49
C HIS A 27 8.54 -4.65 -1.80
N LEU A 28 8.82 -3.69 -0.92
CA LEU A 28 9.95 -2.78 -1.03
C LEU A 28 11.28 -3.55 -1.12
N GLN A 29 11.42 -4.63 -0.35
CA GLN A 29 12.61 -5.46 -0.35
C GLN A 29 12.77 -6.30 -1.63
N LYS A 30 11.66 -6.80 -2.21
CA LYS A 30 11.70 -7.78 -3.32
C LYS A 30 11.56 -7.18 -4.71
N TYR A 31 10.76 -6.12 -4.86
CA TYR A 31 10.29 -5.67 -6.18
C TYR A 31 10.64 -4.21 -6.50
N GLU A 32 10.97 -3.41 -5.49
CA GLU A 32 11.20 -1.98 -5.69
C GLU A 32 12.65 -1.69 -6.08
N ALA A 33 12.82 -1.06 -7.23
CA ALA A 33 14.10 -0.59 -7.72
C ALA A 33 14.37 0.82 -7.16
N PHE A 34 15.48 0.95 -6.44
CA PHE A 34 15.95 2.23 -5.90
C PHE A 34 17.19 2.66 -6.66
N ALA A 35 17.41 3.98 -6.79
CA ALA A 35 18.64 4.49 -7.39
C ALA A 35 19.87 4.19 -6.52
N THR A 36 19.69 4.16 -5.20
CA THR A 36 20.73 3.82 -4.24
C THR A 36 20.20 2.94 -3.10
N GLU A 37 21.07 2.13 -2.50
CA GLU A 37 20.73 1.34 -1.31
C GLU A 37 20.39 2.22 -0.10
N ALA A 38 21.00 3.41 -0.02
CA ALA A 38 20.68 4.40 1.00
C ALA A 38 19.22 4.85 0.92
N GLU A 39 18.70 5.13 -0.28
CA GLU A 39 17.30 5.48 -0.48
C GLU A 39 16.37 4.34 -0.06
N ARG A 40 16.71 3.09 -0.41
CA ARG A 40 15.97 1.89 0.05
C ARG A 40 15.92 1.83 1.58
N GLY A 41 17.05 2.06 2.24
CA GLY A 41 17.16 2.08 3.70
C GLY A 41 16.29 3.17 4.33
N THR A 42 16.28 4.38 3.78
CA THR A 42 15.43 5.47 4.30
C THR A 42 13.94 5.20 4.10
N ALA A 43 13.54 4.60 2.97
CA ALA A 43 12.16 4.24 2.69
C ALA A 43 11.69 3.11 3.61
N ALA A 44 12.50 2.06 3.77
CA ALA A 44 12.26 0.98 4.72
C ALA A 44 12.18 1.49 6.16
N GLY A 45 13.08 2.40 6.56
CA GLY A 45 13.09 3.01 7.88
C GLY A 45 11.83 3.82 8.19
N LYS A 46 11.29 4.56 7.21
CA LYS A 46 10.03 5.31 7.36
C LYS A 46 8.84 4.36 7.55
N LEU A 47 8.78 3.27 6.79
CA LEU A 47 7.70 2.29 6.90
C LEU A 47 7.79 1.49 8.20
N SER A 48 8.99 1.09 8.62
CA SER A 48 9.20 0.37 9.89
C SER A 48 8.87 1.25 11.10
N ALA A 49 9.20 2.55 11.06
CA ALA A 49 8.82 3.48 12.12
C ALA A 49 7.30 3.58 12.29
N LYS A 50 6.55 3.68 11.18
CA LYS A 50 5.08 3.69 11.19
C LYS A 50 4.51 2.37 11.71
N ARG A 51 5.03 1.24 11.24
CA ARG A 51 4.66 -0.09 11.75
C ARG A 51 4.84 -0.16 13.26
N ASN A 52 6.00 0.26 13.77
CA ASN A 52 6.31 0.19 15.21
C ASN A 52 5.39 1.08 16.05
N LEU A 53 4.97 2.23 15.54
CA LEU A 53 4.00 3.09 16.21
C LEU A 53 2.65 2.38 16.37
N LEU A 54 2.16 1.73 15.30
CA LEU A 54 0.91 0.98 15.32
C LEU A 54 0.98 -0.24 16.23
N VAL A 55 2.10 -0.97 16.21
CA VAL A 55 2.34 -2.11 17.10
C VAL A 55 2.27 -1.67 18.56
N ARG A 56 2.90 -0.56 18.94
CA ARG A 56 2.82 -0.03 20.31
C ARG A 56 1.39 0.30 20.72
N LYS A 57 0.62 0.91 19.81
CA LYS A 57 -0.79 1.24 20.08
C LYS A 57 -1.64 -0.03 20.21
N ALA A 58 -1.44 -1.02 19.35
CA ALA A 58 -2.13 -2.30 19.44
C ALA A 58 -1.79 -3.01 20.76
N GLN A 59 -0.51 -3.01 21.17
CA GLN A 59 -0.08 -3.58 22.45
C GLN A 59 -0.76 -2.89 23.64
N GLN A 60 -0.81 -1.56 23.65
CA GLN A 60 -1.51 -0.81 24.70
C GLN A 60 -2.99 -1.23 24.80
N MET A 61 -3.66 -1.40 23.67
CA MET A 61 -5.06 -1.85 23.63
C MET A 61 -5.24 -3.30 24.12
N ILE A 62 -4.26 -4.16 23.87
CA ILE A 62 -4.23 -5.52 24.41
C ILE A 62 -4.03 -5.51 25.93
N ASP A 63 -3.11 -4.67 26.42
CA ASP A 63 -2.82 -4.49 27.84
C ASP A 63 -4.03 -3.89 28.60
N GLU A 64 -4.84 -3.06 27.92
CA GLU A 64 -6.13 -2.55 28.40
C GLU A 64 -7.22 -3.63 28.49
N GLY A 65 -6.94 -4.86 28.02
CA GLY A 65 -7.86 -6.00 28.09
C GLY A 65 -8.94 -5.99 27.00
N ILE A 66 -8.71 -5.31 25.88
CA ILE A 66 -9.65 -5.30 24.77
C ILE A 66 -9.68 -6.69 24.11
N GLU A 67 -10.86 -7.30 24.07
CA GLU A 67 -11.08 -8.58 23.42
C GLU A 67 -10.78 -8.50 21.91
N PHE A 68 -9.98 -9.45 21.41
CA PHE A 68 -9.68 -9.61 20.00
C PHE A 68 -9.53 -11.09 19.63
N ASP A 69 -9.75 -11.38 18.36
CA ASP A 69 -9.61 -12.72 17.82
C ASP A 69 -8.15 -12.93 17.36
N GLU A 70 -7.49 -14.03 17.76
CA GLU A 70 -6.09 -14.31 17.41
C GLU A 70 -5.86 -14.44 15.89
N VAL A 71 -6.92 -14.83 15.16
CA VAL A 71 -6.94 -14.92 13.70
C VAL A 71 -6.76 -13.53 13.05
N GLU A 72 -7.06 -12.45 13.77
CA GLU A 72 -6.86 -11.08 13.29
C GLU A 72 -5.45 -10.56 13.57
N ARG A 73 -4.68 -11.23 14.45
CA ARG A 73 -3.29 -10.85 14.74
C ARG A 73 -2.43 -10.96 13.47
N PRO A 74 -1.62 -9.95 13.13
CA PRO A 74 -0.75 -9.98 11.95
C PRO A 74 0.19 -11.18 12.00
N LYS A 75 0.45 -11.81 10.84
CA LYS A 75 1.36 -12.96 10.74
C LYS A 75 2.74 -12.67 11.33
N SER A 76 3.25 -11.46 11.15
CA SER A 76 4.56 -11.04 11.68
C SER A 76 4.61 -10.90 13.21
N LEU A 77 3.46 -10.89 13.89
CA LEU A 77 3.35 -10.79 15.33
C LEU A 77 2.94 -12.12 15.97
N ARG A 78 2.54 -13.14 15.21
CA ARG A 78 2.23 -14.46 15.79
C ARG A 78 3.55 -15.11 16.18
N GLU A 79 3.68 -15.43 17.46
CA GLU A 79 4.74 -16.33 17.92
C GLU A 79 4.43 -17.69 17.31
N GLU A 80 5.43 -18.32 16.70
CA GLU A 80 5.32 -19.59 15.98
C GLU A 80 5.06 -20.75 16.97
N SER A 81 3.92 -20.73 17.66
CA SER A 81 3.38 -21.85 18.40
C SER A 81 2.16 -22.37 17.64
N ASP A 82 2.38 -23.51 16.99
CA ASP A 82 1.41 -24.44 16.40
C ASP A 82 0.98 -24.18 14.95
N GLY A 83 1.48 -25.04 14.05
CA GLY A 83 0.75 -25.40 12.84
C GLY A 83 1.57 -25.69 11.58
N GLU A 84 2.39 -26.75 11.63
CA GLU A 84 2.63 -27.61 10.46
C GLU A 84 1.39 -27.71 9.56
N THR A 85 1.44 -27.09 8.39
CA THR A 85 0.81 -27.65 7.19
C THR A 85 1.83 -27.60 6.07
N THR A 86 2.38 -28.78 5.85
CA THR A 86 3.18 -29.27 4.75
C THR A 86 2.83 -28.61 3.42
N GLY A 87 3.87 -28.08 2.78
CA GLY A 87 3.86 -27.58 1.41
C GLY A 87 5.30 -27.48 0.92
N GLU A 88 5.99 -28.62 0.91
CA GLU A 88 7.35 -28.77 0.41
C GLU A 88 7.48 -28.31 -1.05
N ALA A 89 8.45 -27.41 -1.21
CA ALA A 89 9.55 -27.46 -2.17
C ALA A 89 9.28 -27.54 -3.69
N SER A 90 9.93 -26.55 -4.33
CA SER A 90 10.79 -26.67 -5.52
C SER A 90 10.14 -26.67 -6.89
N ILE A 91 10.32 -25.56 -7.62
CA ILE A 91 10.89 -25.64 -8.97
C ILE A 91 11.82 -24.43 -9.24
N SER A 92 13.08 -24.79 -9.53
CA SER A 92 14.13 -24.20 -10.36
C SER A 92 14.23 -22.70 -10.66
N ALA A 93 15.50 -22.29 -10.61
CA ALA A 93 16.11 -21.15 -11.27
C ALA A 93 15.78 -20.98 -12.77
N ALA A 94 16.06 -19.77 -13.24
CA ALA A 94 16.12 -19.27 -14.62
C ALA A 94 14.76 -19.04 -15.30
N GLU A 95 14.37 -17.77 -15.43
CA GLU A 95 14.55 -17.04 -16.69
C GLU A 95 14.09 -15.59 -16.55
N SER A 96 14.91 -14.73 -17.12
CA SER A 96 14.64 -13.33 -17.40
C SER A 96 13.38 -13.17 -18.26
N ALA A 97 12.25 -12.86 -17.63
CA ALA A 97 11.09 -12.32 -18.34
C ALA A 97 11.07 -10.81 -18.15
N THR A 98 11.74 -10.13 -19.08
CA THR A 98 11.57 -8.72 -19.39
C THR A 98 10.12 -8.30 -19.18
N TRP A 99 9.88 -7.36 -18.27
CA TRP A 99 8.65 -6.57 -18.29
C TRP A 99 8.68 -5.79 -19.60
N SER A 100 8.09 -6.40 -20.63
CA SER A 100 7.75 -5.75 -21.87
C SER A 100 6.90 -4.56 -21.48
N VAL A 101 7.51 -3.37 -21.59
CA VAL A 101 6.82 -2.09 -21.51
C VAL A 101 5.60 -2.26 -22.39
N VAL A 102 4.41 -2.26 -21.77
CA VAL A 102 3.16 -2.23 -22.51
C VAL A 102 3.26 -0.99 -23.36
N ALA A 103 3.58 -1.20 -24.64
CA ALA A 103 3.55 -0.19 -25.65
C ALA A 103 2.18 0.46 -25.51
N LEU A 104 2.20 1.74 -25.18
CA LEU A 104 1.04 2.60 -25.09
C LEU A 104 0.37 2.55 -26.47
N ARG A 105 -0.51 1.56 -26.66
CA ARG A 105 -1.50 1.58 -27.71
C ARG A 105 -2.37 2.76 -27.35
N SER A 106 -2.07 3.91 -27.96
CA SER A 106 -3.04 4.97 -28.12
C SER A 106 -4.18 4.38 -28.94
N SER A 107 -5.08 3.65 -28.29
CA SER A 107 -6.37 3.33 -28.87
C SER A 107 -7.01 4.67 -29.19
N SER A 108 -7.06 4.99 -30.47
CA SER A 108 -7.71 6.17 -31.07
C SER A 108 -9.24 6.07 -30.92
N GLU A 109 -9.73 5.49 -29.84
CA GLU A 109 -11.14 5.53 -29.53
C GLU A 109 -11.40 6.86 -28.83
N PRO A 110 -12.29 7.71 -29.39
CA PRO A 110 -12.66 8.94 -28.70
C PRO A 110 -13.19 8.57 -27.32
N SER A 111 -12.77 9.33 -26.30
CA SER A 111 -13.27 9.14 -24.94
C SER A 111 -14.79 9.04 -24.96
N PRO A 112 -15.41 8.07 -24.27
CA PRO A 112 -16.87 7.94 -24.20
C PRO A 112 -17.55 9.18 -23.59
N TYR A 113 -16.76 10.08 -23.01
CA TYR A 113 -17.20 11.35 -22.44
C TYR A 113 -16.93 12.57 -23.35
N LEU A 114 -16.50 12.37 -24.60
CA LEU A 114 -16.20 13.45 -25.55
C LEU A 114 -17.39 14.42 -25.67
N GLY A 115 -17.15 15.70 -25.41
CA GLY A 115 -18.19 16.74 -25.44
C GLY A 115 -19.01 16.90 -24.16
N THR A 116 -18.72 16.12 -23.11
CA THR A 116 -19.31 16.29 -21.77
C THR A 116 -18.32 16.98 -20.81
N SER A 117 -18.81 17.44 -19.67
CA SER A 117 -17.97 18.06 -18.63
C SER A 117 -16.97 17.09 -17.98
N LEU A 118 -17.11 15.77 -18.20
CA LEU A 118 -16.19 14.74 -17.73
C LEU A 118 -15.03 14.47 -18.70
N ASP A 119 -14.97 15.20 -19.82
CA ASP A 119 -13.87 15.10 -20.76
C ASP A 119 -12.58 15.73 -20.20
N SER A 120 -11.58 14.89 -19.95
CA SER A 120 -10.27 15.30 -19.45
C SER A 120 -9.55 16.28 -20.39
N GLU A 121 -9.80 16.22 -21.69
CA GLU A 121 -9.16 17.12 -22.66
C GLU A 121 -9.64 18.56 -22.49
N HIS A 122 -10.93 18.75 -22.23
CA HIS A 122 -11.53 20.07 -22.04
C HIS A 122 -10.93 20.79 -20.81
N GLY A 123 -10.76 20.06 -19.70
CA GLY A 123 -10.10 20.57 -18.49
C GLY A 123 -8.66 20.99 -18.73
N LEU A 124 -7.89 20.19 -19.49
CA LEU A 124 -6.51 20.50 -19.83
C LEU A 124 -6.39 21.72 -20.74
N GLN A 125 -7.31 21.91 -21.69
CA GLN A 125 -7.32 23.09 -22.56
C GLN A 125 -7.63 24.37 -21.77
N ALA A 126 -8.60 24.34 -20.86
CA ALA A 126 -8.92 25.48 -19.99
C ALA A 126 -7.74 25.85 -19.09
N TYR A 127 -7.08 24.84 -18.51
CA TYR A 127 -5.87 25.04 -17.71
C TYR A 127 -4.73 25.69 -18.52
N LYS A 128 -4.46 25.20 -19.74
CA LYS A 128 -3.43 25.78 -20.63
C LYS A 128 -3.74 27.24 -20.96
N LYS A 129 -5.00 27.59 -21.26
CA LYS A 129 -5.42 28.98 -21.54
C LYS A 129 -5.22 29.88 -20.32
N ASN A 130 -5.61 29.43 -19.12
CA ASN A 130 -5.43 30.21 -17.89
C ASN A 130 -3.95 30.36 -17.51
N LYS A 131 -3.15 29.31 -17.73
CA LYS A 131 -1.70 29.36 -17.51
C LYS A 131 -1.00 30.35 -18.46
N ALA A 132 -1.42 30.41 -19.73
CA ALA A 132 -0.90 31.39 -20.68
C ALA A 132 -1.28 32.83 -20.29
N LYS A 133 -2.55 33.07 -19.93
CA LYS A 133 -3.02 34.40 -19.46
C LYS A 133 -2.25 34.92 -18.24
N ARG A 134 -1.92 34.03 -17.30
CA ARG A 134 -1.12 34.37 -16.11
C ARG A 134 0.36 34.64 -16.39
N LYS A 135 0.86 34.24 -17.58
CA LYS A 135 2.25 34.47 -17.97
C LYS A 135 2.42 35.75 -18.80
N THR A 136 1.33 36.25 -19.37
CA THR A 136 1.29 37.47 -20.19
C THR A 136 0.78 38.70 -19.42
N ALA A 137 0.38 38.54 -18.16
CA ALA A 137 0.02 39.60 -17.22
C ALA A 137 1.15 39.75 -16.19
#